data_AF-A0A1F5DQF3-F1
#
_entry.id   AF-A0A1F5DQF3-F1
#
_cell.length_a   1.000
_cell.length_b   1.000
_cell.length_c   1.000
_cell.angle_alpha   90.00
_cell.angle_beta   90.00
_cell.angle_gamma   90.00
#
_symmetry.space_group_name_H-M   'P 1'
#
loop_
_entity.id
_entity.type
_entity.pdbx_description
1 polymer ?
#
loop_
_entity_poly.entity_id
_entity_poly.type
_entity_poly.pdbx_seq_one_letter_code
_entity_poly.pdbx_strand_id
1 'polypeptide(L)'
;MGKNTSQMISEAKALYKTLGSIYCPAIKQDVVFGHHGENHLFFDGHGHRRNEQNIRRRLYLLPLAPNIVKNGKPVKLKETRTIRVRGNIREADFYEIGLSCLNGKFTEFAVVIVRKFPIGPFHYYSIRSKHKRRRK
;
A
#
# COMPACT_ATOMS: atom_id res chain seq x y z
N MET A 1 7.58 7.08 -24.66
CA MET A 1 6.20 7.44 -24.29
C MET A 1 5.86 6.78 -22.96
N GLY A 2 5.42 7.52 -21.95
CA GLY A 2 5.00 6.94 -20.67
C GLY A 2 3.69 6.17 -20.82
N LYS A 3 3.52 5.07 -20.05
CA LYS A 3 2.26 4.30 -20.04
C LYS A 3 1.09 5.22 -19.72
N ASN A 4 -0.02 5.10 -20.47
CA ASN A 4 -1.25 5.83 -20.15
C ASN A 4 -1.91 5.23 -18.89
N THR A 5 -2.80 5.98 -18.24
CA THR A 5 -3.41 5.56 -16.96
C THR A 5 -4.22 4.27 -17.10
N SER A 6 -4.94 4.08 -18.21
CA SER A 6 -5.76 2.89 -18.45
C SER A 6 -4.90 1.61 -18.52
N GLN A 7 -3.75 1.67 -19.17
CA GLN A 7 -2.77 0.56 -19.21
C GLN A 7 -2.26 0.24 -17.79
N MET A 8 -1.87 1.26 -17.02
CA MET A 8 -1.39 1.06 -15.64
C MET A 8 -2.47 0.45 -14.74
N ILE A 9 -3.74 0.81 -14.93
CA ILE A 9 -4.87 0.22 -14.20
C ILE A 9 -5.01 -1.26 -14.54
N SER A 10 -4.96 -1.61 -15.82
CA SER A 10 -5.07 -3.00 -16.28
C SER A 10 -3.96 -3.87 -15.70
N GLU A 11 -2.71 -3.40 -15.78
CA GLU A 11 -1.54 -4.09 -15.21
C GLU A 11 -1.64 -4.25 -13.70
N ALA A 12 -2.08 -3.22 -12.98
CA ALA A 12 -2.25 -3.28 -11.54
C ALA A 12 -3.32 -4.29 -11.14
N LYS A 13 -4.45 -4.35 -11.86
CA LYS A 13 -5.50 -5.35 -11.61
C LYS A 13 -5.00 -6.77 -11.88
N ALA A 14 -4.25 -6.96 -12.98
CA ALA A 14 -3.66 -8.25 -13.31
C ALA A 14 -2.68 -8.71 -12.23
N LEU A 15 -1.79 -7.81 -11.78
CA LEU A 15 -0.88 -8.08 -10.67
C LEU A 15 -1.64 -8.40 -9.37
N TYR A 16 -2.65 -7.61 -9.01
CA TYR A 16 -3.36 -7.79 -7.75
C TYR A 16 -4.02 -9.17 -7.63
N LYS A 17 -4.51 -9.73 -8.74
CA LYS A 17 -5.08 -11.08 -8.81
C LYS A 17 -4.07 -12.19 -8.48
N THR A 18 -2.76 -11.94 -8.58
CA THR A 18 -1.73 -12.94 -8.32
C THR A 18 -1.11 -12.86 -6.92
N LEU A 19 -1.32 -11.76 -6.18
CA LEU A 19 -0.59 -11.52 -4.92
C LEU A 19 -1.07 -12.36 -3.74
N GLY A 20 -2.37 -12.64 -3.63
CA GLY A 20 -2.94 -13.43 -2.54
C GLY A 20 -2.55 -12.91 -1.15
N SER A 21 -1.95 -13.77 -0.34
CA SER A 21 -1.42 -13.44 0.99
C SER A 21 0.10 -13.56 1.00
N ILE A 22 0.78 -12.64 1.68
CA ILE A 22 2.23 -12.62 1.78
C ILE A 22 2.65 -12.48 3.24
N TYR A 23 3.46 -13.43 3.72
CA TYR A 23 4.04 -13.36 5.06
C TYR A 23 4.93 -12.12 5.21
N CYS A 24 4.69 -11.36 6.28
CA CYS A 24 5.44 -10.16 6.61
C CYS A 24 6.23 -10.35 7.92
N PRO A 25 7.57 -10.50 7.85
CA PRO A 25 8.40 -10.65 9.05
C PRO A 25 8.31 -9.47 10.02
N ALA A 26 8.09 -8.25 9.51
CA ALA A 26 8.03 -7.03 10.33
C ALA A 26 6.84 -7.01 11.31
N ILE A 27 5.75 -7.70 10.99
CA ILE A 27 4.56 -7.82 11.84
C ILE A 27 4.26 -9.27 12.27
N LYS A 28 5.10 -10.23 11.86
CA LYS A 28 5.00 -11.67 12.14
C LYS A 28 3.64 -12.27 11.77
N GLN A 29 3.04 -11.81 10.67
CA GLN A 29 1.71 -12.18 10.20
C GLN A 29 1.62 -12.10 8.67
N ASP A 30 0.64 -12.78 8.09
CA ASP A 30 0.33 -12.66 6.66
C ASP A 30 -0.43 -11.36 6.35
N VAL A 31 -0.01 -10.68 5.28
CA VAL A 31 -0.68 -9.51 4.73
C VAL A 31 -1.48 -9.93 3.50
N VAL A 32 -2.80 -9.79 3.59
CA VAL A 32 -3.73 -10.11 2.51
C VAL A 32 -3.82 -8.95 1.52
N PHE A 33 -3.54 -9.22 0.26
CA PHE A 33 -3.82 -8.32 -0.86
C PHE A 33 -5.25 -8.60 -1.38
N GLY A 34 -6.24 -8.08 -0.65
CA GLY A 34 -7.67 -8.26 -0.96
C GLY A 34 -8.31 -7.03 -1.60
N HIS A 35 -9.58 -7.14 -2.02
CA HIS A 35 -10.32 -6.09 -2.72
C HIS A 35 -10.29 -4.70 -2.04
N HIS A 36 -10.21 -4.65 -0.71
CA HIS A 36 -10.06 -3.41 0.03
C HIS A 36 -8.81 -2.61 -0.36
N GLY A 37 -7.66 -3.28 -0.46
CA GLY A 37 -6.40 -2.65 -0.84
C GLY A 37 -6.36 -2.26 -2.32
N GLU A 38 -7.00 -3.05 -3.18
CA GLU A 38 -7.15 -2.74 -4.61
C GLU A 38 -7.95 -1.45 -4.80
N ASN A 39 -9.09 -1.32 -4.13
CA ASN A 39 -9.88 -0.09 -4.15
C ASN A 39 -9.07 1.11 -3.65
N HIS A 40 -8.22 0.90 -2.64
CA HIS A 40 -7.34 1.94 -2.13
C HIS A 40 -6.15 2.27 -3.04
N LEU A 41 -6.07 1.74 -4.26
CA LEU A 41 -5.26 2.35 -5.34
C LEU A 41 -5.98 3.57 -5.95
N PHE A 42 -7.31 3.50 -6.07
CA PHE A 42 -8.14 4.47 -6.78
C PHE A 42 -8.88 5.44 -5.86
N PHE A 43 -9.24 5.01 -4.65
CA PHE A 43 -10.06 5.75 -3.72
C PHE A 43 -9.36 5.98 -2.38
N ASP A 44 -9.54 7.15 -1.79
CA ASP A 44 -9.00 7.48 -0.48
C ASP A 44 -9.74 6.78 0.68
N GLY A 45 -9.35 7.09 1.92
CA GLY A 45 -9.97 6.52 3.12
C GLY A 45 -11.43 6.92 3.33
N HIS A 46 -11.88 8.00 2.68
CA HIS A 46 -13.25 8.53 2.76
C HIS A 46 -14.13 7.99 1.63
N GLY A 47 -13.55 7.27 0.67
CA GLY A 47 -14.24 6.73 -0.50
C GLY A 47 -14.26 7.68 -1.69
N HIS A 48 -13.59 8.83 -1.62
CA HIS A 48 -13.48 9.73 -2.75
C HIS A 48 -12.44 9.22 -3.74
N ARG A 49 -12.72 9.37 -5.04
CA ARG A 49 -11.75 9.03 -6.08
C ARG A 49 -10.54 9.95 -5.95
N ARG A 50 -9.34 9.37 -5.92
CA ARG A 50 -8.10 10.15 -5.94
C ARG A 50 -7.90 10.82 -7.29
N ASN A 51 -7.20 11.94 -7.29
CA ASN A 51 -6.75 12.57 -8.54
C ASN A 51 -5.83 11.63 -9.33
N GLU A 52 -5.73 11.88 -10.64
CA GLU A 52 -5.02 11.00 -11.57
C GLU A 52 -3.55 10.81 -11.19
N GLN A 53 -2.86 11.88 -10.77
CA GLN A 53 -1.46 11.82 -10.36
C GLN A 53 -1.26 10.87 -9.16
N ASN A 54 -2.13 10.94 -8.16
CA ASN A 54 -2.11 10.07 -7.00
C ASN A 54 -2.40 8.60 -7.33
N ILE A 55 -3.29 8.36 -8.30
CA ILE A 55 -3.58 7.02 -8.82
C ILE A 55 -2.32 6.49 -9.52
N ARG A 56 -1.80 7.21 -10.51
CA ARG A 56 -0.60 6.80 -11.28
C ARG A 56 0.58 6.54 -10.37
N ARG A 57 0.79 7.36 -9.34
CA ARG A 57 1.87 7.13 -8.36
C ARG A 57 1.72 5.81 -7.62
N ARG A 58 0.52 5.44 -7.18
CA ARG A 58 0.27 4.16 -6.50
C ARG A 58 0.41 2.98 -7.44
N LEU A 59 -0.12 3.09 -8.66
CA LEU A 59 0.03 2.07 -9.69
C LEU A 59 1.50 1.82 -10.04
N TYR A 60 2.30 2.89 -10.13
CA TYR A 60 3.74 2.80 -10.36
C TYR A 60 4.50 2.10 -9.23
N LEU A 61 4.06 2.29 -7.97
CA LEU A 61 4.72 1.70 -6.81
C LEU A 61 4.21 0.29 -6.47
N LEU A 62 2.99 -0.08 -6.88
CA LEU A 62 2.36 -1.36 -6.55
C LEU A 62 3.26 -2.59 -6.82
N PRO A 63 4.02 -2.68 -7.93
CA PRO A 63 4.94 -3.80 -8.16
C PRO A 63 5.99 -4.00 -7.06
N LEU A 64 6.29 -2.96 -6.28
CA LEU A 64 7.25 -3.02 -5.18
C LEU A 64 6.62 -3.55 -3.89
N ALA A 65 5.29 -3.49 -3.74
CA ALA A 65 4.60 -3.82 -2.50
C ALA A 65 4.89 -5.25 -1.99
N PRO A 66 4.90 -6.30 -2.83
CA PRO A 66 5.22 -7.66 -2.39
C PRO A 66 6.62 -7.77 -1.78
N ASN A 67 7.61 -7.12 -2.41
CA ASN A 67 8.98 -7.11 -1.93
C ASN A 67 9.10 -6.34 -0.60
N ILE A 68 8.42 -5.19 -0.49
CA ILE A 68 8.40 -4.40 0.76
C ILE A 68 7.76 -5.19 1.89
N VAL A 69 6.68 -5.94 1.63
CA VAL A 69 6.03 -6.78 2.65
C VAL A 69 6.96 -7.91 3.11
N LYS A 70 7.65 -8.58 2.19
CA LYS A 70 8.55 -9.71 2.51
C LYS A 70 9.84 -9.28 3.21
N ASN A 71 10.44 -8.17 2.77
CA ASN A 71 11.81 -7.81 3.12
C ASN A 71 11.95 -6.45 3.82
N GLY A 72 10.87 -5.70 3.94
CA GLY A 72 10.87 -4.38 4.55
C GLY A 72 11.00 -4.40 6.06
N LYS A 73 11.36 -3.24 6.61
CA LYS A 73 11.49 -3.01 8.05
C LYS A 73 10.34 -2.15 8.57
N PRO A 74 9.93 -2.31 9.85
CA PRO A 74 8.91 -1.43 10.41
C PRO A 74 9.42 0.02 10.42
N VAL A 75 8.67 0.90 9.75
CA VAL A 75 8.79 2.35 9.82
C VAL A 75 7.89 2.90 10.93
N LYS A 76 6.74 2.25 11.15
CA LYS A 76 5.83 2.52 12.26
C LYS A 76 5.23 1.21 12.78
N LEU A 77 5.40 0.95 14.08
CA LEU A 77 5.05 -0.32 14.71
C LEU A 77 3.55 -0.54 14.87
N LYS A 78 2.78 0.44 15.34
CA LYS A 78 1.31 0.39 15.41
C LYS A 78 0.78 1.80 15.63
N GLU A 79 -0.33 2.11 14.99
CA GLU A 79 -1.13 3.29 15.27
C GLU A 79 -2.60 2.93 15.20
N THR A 80 -3.28 3.02 16.33
CA THR A 80 -4.72 2.81 16.40
C THR A 80 -5.43 4.09 16.03
N ARG A 81 -6.40 4.00 15.12
CA ARG A 81 -7.21 5.14 14.69
C ARG A 81 -8.68 4.76 14.62
N THR A 82 -9.52 5.71 15.00
CA THR A 82 -10.95 5.70 14.71
C THR A 82 -11.16 6.20 13.29
N ILE A 83 -11.69 5.34 12.41
CA ILE A 83 -11.91 5.63 11.00
C ILE A 83 -13.38 5.42 10.61
N ARG A 84 -13.84 6.12 9.59
CA ARG A 84 -15.16 5.91 9.01
C ARG A 84 -15.07 4.97 7.82
N VAL A 85 -15.79 3.85 7.86
CA VAL A 85 -15.84 2.85 6.80
C VAL A 85 -17.30 2.60 6.45
N ARG A 86 -17.70 2.97 5.22
CA ARG A 86 -19.09 2.84 4.74
C ARG A 86 -20.10 3.44 5.73
N GLY A 87 -19.85 4.68 6.17
CA GLY A 87 -20.72 5.40 7.12
C GLY A 87 -20.52 5.02 8.59
N ASN A 88 -19.97 3.84 8.90
CA ASN A 88 -19.77 3.35 10.27
C ASN A 88 -18.42 3.75 10.85
N ILE A 89 -18.40 4.10 12.13
CA ILE A 89 -17.17 4.36 12.88
C ILE A 89 -16.58 3.02 13.32
N ARG A 90 -15.30 2.81 13.05
CA ARG A 90 -14.56 1.61 13.43
C ARG A 90 -13.16 1.95 13.90
N GLU A 91 -12.65 1.19 14.85
CA GLU A 91 -11.24 1.21 15.19
C GLU A 91 -10.43 0.36 14.20
N ALA A 92 -9.24 0.83 13.83
CA ALA A 92 -8.29 0.04 13.05
C ALA A 92 -6.85 0.38 13.43
N ASP A 93 -6.00 -0.63 13.45
CA ASP A 93 -4.56 -0.50 13.60
C ASP A 93 -3.89 -0.33 12.25
N PHE A 94 -2.91 0.58 12.19
CA PHE A 94 -2.09 0.85 11.03
C PHE A 94 -0.61 0.59 11.32
N TYR A 95 0.04 -0.07 10.38
CA TYR A 95 1.46 -0.42 10.40
C TYR A 95 2.11 0.16 9.15
N GLU A 96 3.32 0.69 9.26
CA GLU A 96 4.10 1.13 8.10
C GLU A 96 5.34 0.27 7.97
N ILE A 97 5.54 -0.33 6.79
CA ILE A 97 6.71 -1.16 6.47
C ILE A 97 7.42 -0.51 5.30
N GLY A 98 8.71 -0.26 5.43
CA GLY A 98 9.50 0.48 4.45
C GLY A 98 10.70 -0.31 3.94
N LEU A 99 11.01 -0.10 2.67
CA LEU A 99 12.20 -0.65 2.01
C LEU A 99 12.69 0.31 0.94
N SER A 100 14.01 0.43 0.80
CA SER A 100 14.63 1.08 -0.37
C SER A 100 14.59 0.09 -1.53
N CYS A 101 13.87 0.44 -2.60
CA CYS A 101 13.71 -0.41 -3.78
C CYS A 101 14.31 0.29 -5.00
N LEU A 102 14.99 -0.48 -5.85
CA LEU A 102 15.33 -0.02 -7.19
C LEU A 102 14.04 0.01 -8.03
N ASN A 103 13.76 1.14 -8.67
CA ASN A 103 12.62 1.33 -9.54
C ASN A 103 13.07 2.00 -10.84
N GLY A 104 13.42 1.17 -11.83
CA GLY A 104 14.16 1.63 -13.00
C GLY A 104 15.57 2.06 -12.64
N LYS A 105 15.96 3.29 -12.99
CA LYS A 105 17.30 3.84 -12.72
C LYS A 105 17.45 4.50 -11.33
N PHE A 106 16.36 4.60 -10.57
CA PHE A 106 16.35 5.33 -9.31
C PHE A 106 16.12 4.39 -8.14
N THR A 107 16.78 4.67 -7.01
CA THR A 107 16.42 4.05 -5.73
C THR A 107 15.39 4.92 -5.04
N GLU A 108 14.26 4.32 -4.66
CA GLU A 108 13.19 4.99 -3.95
C GLU A 108 12.89 4.29 -2.62
N PHE A 109 12.75 5.06 -1.55
CA PHE A 109 12.23 4.52 -0.29
C PHE A 109 10.70 4.50 -0.36
N ALA A 110 10.14 3.30 -0.49
CA ALA A 110 8.71 3.08 -0.55
C ALA A 110 8.21 2.47 0.77
N VAL A 111 6.98 2.84 1.13
CA VAL A 111 6.33 2.42 2.37
C VAL A 111 4.99 1.79 2.05
N VAL A 112 4.81 0.53 2.41
CA VAL A 112 3.53 -0.15 2.44
C VAL A 112 2.84 0.15 3.76
N ILE A 113 1.57 0.51 3.68
CA ILE A 113 0.68 0.67 4.83
C ILE A 113 -0.16 -0.60 4.92
N VAL A 114 -0.09 -1.26 6.07
CA VAL A 114 -0.93 -2.41 6.41
C VAL A 114 -1.96 -1.95 7.43
N ARG A 115 -3.21 -2.40 7.28
CA ARG A 115 -4.30 -2.12 8.22
C ARG A 115 -4.85 -3.42 8.80
N LYS A 116 -5.24 -3.39 10.06
CA LYS A 116 -5.90 -4.49 10.79
C LYS A 116 -7.12 -3.94 11.51
N PHE A 117 -8.30 -4.49 11.23
CA PHE A 117 -9.48 -4.29 12.07
C PHE A 117 -9.43 -5.24 13.29
N PRO A 118 -10.21 -5.02 14.36
CA PRO A 118 -10.26 -5.94 15.50
C PRO A 118 -10.50 -7.39 15.06
N ILE A 119 -11.48 -7.58 14.16
CA ILE A 119 -11.82 -8.88 13.56
C ILE A 119 -11.37 -8.90 12.09
N GLY A 120 -10.75 -10.00 11.68
CA GLY A 120 -10.27 -10.22 10.31
C GLY A 120 -8.75 -10.15 10.15
N PRO A 121 -8.22 -10.36 8.93
CA PRO A 121 -6.79 -10.45 8.68
C PRO A 121 -6.10 -9.08 8.68
N PHE A 122 -4.77 -9.08 8.68
CA PHE A 122 -3.99 -7.93 8.25
C PHE A 122 -4.13 -7.82 6.73
N HIS A 123 -4.40 -6.62 6.22
CA HIS A 123 -4.54 -6.41 4.79
C HIS A 123 -3.71 -5.23 4.30
N TYR A 124 -3.22 -5.35 3.07
CA TYR A 124 -2.61 -4.25 2.36
C TYR A 124 -3.62 -3.10 2.25
N TYR A 125 -3.25 -1.92 2.74
CA TYR A 125 -4.10 -0.73 2.69
C TYR A 125 -3.66 0.24 1.60
N SER A 126 -2.38 0.57 1.52
CA SER A 126 -1.87 1.47 0.48
C SER A 126 -0.35 1.41 0.37
N ILE A 127 0.21 2.11 -0.61
CA ILE A 127 1.64 2.31 -0.78
C ILE A 127 1.93 3.79 -1.04
N ARG A 128 3.06 4.26 -0.53
CA ARG A 128 3.53 5.63 -0.77
C ARG A 128 5.04 5.70 -0.89
N SER A 129 5.50 6.66 -1.68
CA SER A 129 6.88 7.12 -1.58
C SER A 129 7.09 7.87 -0.28
N LYS A 130 8.28 7.75 0.30
CA LYS A 130 8.81 8.76 1.22
C LYS A 130 10.09 9.27 0.60
N HIS A 131 10.05 10.46 -0.01
CA HIS A 131 11.29 11.15 -0.34
C HIS A 131 12.05 11.35 0.98
N LYS A 132 13.23 10.73 1.12
CA LYS A 132 14.19 11.21 2.10
C LYS A 132 14.51 12.64 1.67
N ARG A 133 14.03 13.65 2.42
CA ARG A 133 14.72 14.94 2.43
C ARG A 133 16.18 14.59 2.72
N ARG A 134 17.09 14.84 1.77
CA ARG A 134 18.52 14.84 2.07
C ARG A 134 18.66 15.75 3.30
N ARG A 135 19.05 15.18 4.44
CA ARG A 135 19.62 15.99 5.51
C ARG A 135 20.85 16.64 4.87
N LYS A 136 20.84 17.99 4.81
CA LYS A 136 22.06 18.76 4.55
C LYS A 136 23.08 18.40 5.62
#